data_AF-A0A7V4K2J8-F1
#
_entry.id   AF-A0A7V4K2J8-F1
#
_cell.length_a   1.000
_cell.length_b   1.000
_cell.length_c   1.000
_cell.angle_alpha   90.00
_cell.angle_beta   90.00
_cell.angle_gamma   90.00
#
_symmetry.space_group_name_H-M   'P 1'
#
loop_
_entity.id
_entity.type
_entity.pdbx_description
1 polymer ?
#
loop_
_entity_poly.entity_id
_entity_poly.type
_entity_poly.pdbx_seq_one_letter_code
_entity_poly.pdbx_strand_id
1 'polypeptide(L)' 'DEIRVELCELCKTYIKSFKDEVYRKYKDPNLIDILSLPLDVVAQQRGFIRRSPNAIGVREIG' A
#
# COMPACT_ATOMS: atom_id res chain seq x y z
N ASP A 1 -8.65 12.69 4.44
CA ASP A 1 -8.20 11.30 4.58
C ASP A 1 -7.17 10.96 3.53
N GLU A 2 -5.92 10.73 3.93
CA GLU A 2 -4.81 10.54 3.00
C GLU A 2 -4.10 9.22 3.31
N ILE A 3 -4.02 8.35 2.29
CA ILE A 3 -3.22 7.12 2.29
C ILE A 3 -2.11 7.34 1.27
N ARG A 4 -0.87 7.09 1.67
CA ARG A 4 0.34 7.31 0.86
C ARG A 4 1.09 6.01 0.69
N VAL A 5 1.93 6.00 -0.35
CA VAL A 5 2.96 4.99 -0.54
C VAL A 5 4.31 5.65 -0.33
N GLU A 6 5.07 5.15 0.63
CA GLU A 6 6.45 5.56 0.88
C GLU A 6 7.40 4.62 0.16
N LEU A 7 8.23 5.19 -0.72
CA LEU A 7 9.14 4.46 -1.59
C LEU A 7 10.55 4.42 -1.01
N CYS A 8 11.21 3.28 -1.16
CA CYS A 8 12.65 3.12 -0.96
C CYS A 8 13.32 2.96 -2.31
N GLU A 9 13.98 4.00 -2.81
CA GLU A 9 14.63 3.98 -4.12
C GLU A 9 15.82 3.01 -4.18
N LEU A 10 16.54 2.84 -3.07
CA LEU A 10 17.72 1.96 -2.98
C LEU A 10 17.32 0.48 -3.03
N CYS A 11 16.29 0.12 -2.27
CA CYS A 11 15.88 -1.27 -2.11
C CYS A 11 14.72 -1.66 -3.04
N LYS A 12 14.18 -0.70 -3.80
CA LYS A 12 13.03 -0.85 -4.71
C LYS A 12 11.85 -1.52 -4.02
N THR A 13 11.55 -1.08 -2.80
CA THR A 13 10.36 -1.51 -2.05
C THR A 13 9.49 -0.34 -1.67
N TYR A 14 8.29 -0.64 -1.19
CA TYR A 14 7.40 0.37 -0.65
C TYR A 14 6.60 -0.12 0.56
N ILE A 15 6.10 0.84 1.33
CA ILE A 15 5.14 0.64 2.42
C ILE A 15 3.99 1.62 2.29
N LYS A 16 2.78 1.21 2.69
CA LYS A 16 1.65 2.12 2.79
C LYS A 16 1.62 2.76 4.16
N SER A 17 1.40 4.07 4.18
CA SER A 17 1.19 4.83 5.42
C SER A 17 -0.11 5.62 5.33
N PHE A 18 -0.75 5.80 6.48
CA PHE A 18 -2.00 6.56 6.58
C PHE A 18 -2.02 7.30 7.91
N LYS A 19 -2.73 8.42 7.94
CA LYS A 19 -2.93 9.21 9.17
C LYS A 19 -3.92 8.51 10.11
N ASP A 20 -3.84 8.82 11.40
CA ASP A 20 -4.73 8.27 12.43
C ASP A 20 -6.22 8.52 12.13
N GLU A 21 -6.56 9.63 11.48
CA GLU A 21 -7.93 9.94 11.02
C GLU A 21 -8.51 8.85 10.09
N VAL A 22 -7.67 8.29 9.21
CA VAL A 22 -8.06 7.20 8.30
C VAL A 22 -8.36 5.95 9.11
N TYR A 23 -7.53 5.66 10.11
CA TYR A 23 -7.75 4.54 11.03
C TYR A 23 -9.04 4.70 11.84
N ARG A 24 -9.30 5.90 12.39
CA ARG A 24 -10.54 6.18 13.13
C ARG A 24 -11.79 6.03 12.27
N LYS A 25 -11.71 6.36 10.98
CA LYS A 25 -12.82 6.27 10.03
C LYS A 25 -13.16 4.83 9.67
N TYR A 26 -12.18 4.02 9.28
CA TYR A 26 -12.41 2.68 8.75
C TYR A 26 -12.25 1.56 9.78
N LYS A 27 -11.52 1.81 10.88
CA LYS A 27 -11.29 0.91 12.04
C LYS A 27 -10.69 -0.46 11.73
N ASP A 28 -10.29 -0.72 10.50
CA ASP A 28 -9.66 -1.97 10.07
C ASP A 28 -8.50 -1.67 9.10
N PRO A 29 -7.24 -2.00 9.46
CA PRO A 29 -6.09 -1.83 8.58
C PRO A 29 -6.21 -2.62 7.27
N ASN A 30 -6.86 -3.79 7.29
CA ASN A 30 -7.05 -4.60 6.08
C ASN A 30 -8.02 -3.92 5.13
N LEU A 31 -9.10 -3.33 5.64
CA LEU A 31 -10.02 -2.54 4.83
C LEU A 31 -9.31 -1.33 4.21
N ILE A 32 -8.48 -0.61 4.97
CA ILE A 32 -7.69 0.52 4.49
C ILE A 32 -6.71 0.08 3.40
N ASP A 33 -6.07 -1.07 3.56
CA ASP A 33 -5.16 -1.65 2.58
C ASP A 33 -5.89 -2.04 1.28
N ILE A 34 -7.08 -2.64 1.38
CA ILE A 34 -7.93 -3.00 0.25
C ILE A 34 -8.40 -1.76 -0.52
N LEU A 35 -8.86 -0.73 0.19
CA LEU A 35 -9.31 0.53 -0.41
C LEU A 35 -8.18 1.27 -1.15
N SER A 36 -6.93 0.98 -0.79
CA SER A 36 -5.74 1.59 -1.38
C SER A 36 -4.98 0.68 -2.33
N LEU A 37 -5.56 -0.44 -2.78
CA LEU A 37 -4.95 -1.33 -3.79
C LEU A 37 -4.54 -0.62 -5.09
N PRO A 38 -5.25 0.40 -5.60
CA PRO A 38 -4.76 1.13 -6.78
C PRO A 38 -3.37 1.75 -6.60
N LEU A 39 -3.01 2.12 -5.37
CA LEU A 39 -1.66 2.63 -5.07
C LEU A 39 -0.59 1.53 -5.14
N ASP A 40 -0.94 0.28 -4.82
CA ASP A 40 -0.04 -0.86 -5.03
C ASP A 40 0.28 -1.03 -6.51
N VAL A 41 -0.74 -0.99 -7.38
CA VAL A 41 -0.56 -1.12 -8.83
C VAL A 41 0.37 -0.04 -9.37
N VAL A 42 0.12 1.23 -9.00
CA VAL A 42 0.98 2.34 -9.44
C VAL A 42 2.43 2.18 -8.97
N ALA A 43 2.67 1.69 -7.76
CA ALA A 43 4.02 1.46 -7.24
C ALA A 43 4.70 0.27 -7.94
N GLN A 44 3.97 -0.81 -8.19
CA GLN A 44 4.46 -2.02 -8.84
C GLN A 44 4.82 -1.76 -10.32
N GLN A 45 4.00 -0.99 -11.04
CA GLN A 45 4.30 -0.53 -12.40
C GLN A 45 5.57 0.32 -12.49
N ARG A 46 5.93 0.99 -11.40
CA ARG A 46 7.19 1.76 -11.29
C ARG A 46 8.39 0.90 -10.87
N GLY A 47 8.21 -0.42 -10.77
CA GLY A 47 9.26 -1.38 -10.44
C GLY A 47 9.51 -1.55 -8.94
N PHE A 48 8.59 -1.11 -8.06
CA PHE A 48 8.72 -1.30 -6.62
C PHE A 48 8.00 -2.55 -6.15
N ILE A 49 8.59 -3.24 -5.17
CA ILE A 49 8.08 -4.50 -4.63
C ILE A 49 7.51 -4.27 -3.24
N ARG A 50 6.29 -4.73 -3.02
CA ARG A 50 5.72 -4.77 -1.67
C ARG A 50 6.34 -5.92 -0.88
N ARG A 51 6.89 -5.61 0.31
CA ARG A 51 7.35 -6.64 1.27
C ARG A 51 6.43 -6.80 2.47
N SER A 52 5.56 -5.82 2.72
CA SER A 52 4.56 -5.95 3.76
C SER A 52 3.47 -6.94 3.32
N PRO A 53 3.09 -7.92 4.16
CA PRO A 53 1.97 -8.79 3.84
C PRO A 53 0.68 -7.95 3.69
N ASN A 54 -0.19 -8.37 2.78
CA ASN A 54 -1.58 -7.94 2.71
C ASN A 54 -2.50 -9.15 2.81
N ALA A 55 -3.73 -8.92 3.25
CA ALA A 55 -4.75 -9.96 3.36
C ALA A 55 -5.07 -10.63 2.00
N ILE A 56 -4.85 -9.93 0.88
CA ILE A 56 -5.26 -10.38 -0.47
C ILE A 56 -4.08 -10.79 -1.37
N GLY A 57 -2.82 -10.59 -0.96
CA GLY A 57 -1.67 -11.04 -1.74
C GLY A 57 -1.49 -10.34 -3.10
N VAL A 58 -1.91 -9.07 -3.26
CA VAL A 58 -1.93 -8.41 -4.58
C VAL A 58 -0.52 -8.21 -5.13
N ARG A 59 -0.26 -8.85 -6.27
CA ARG A 59 0.97 -8.75 -7.05
C ARG A 59 0.61 -8.58 -8.52
N GLU A 60 1.18 -7.58 -9.17
CA GLU A 60 1.11 -7.43 -10.61
C GLU A 60 1.79 -8.66 -11.24
N ILE A 61 1.03 -9.38 -12.06
CA ILE A 61 1.54 -10.52 -12.85
C ILE A 61 1.88 -9.92 -14.21
N GLY A 62 3.15 -9.59 -14.39
CA GLY A 62 3.75 -9.18 -15.66
C GLY A 62 4.49 -10.33 -16.31
#